data_AF-A0A9E3D2A7-F1
#
_entry.id   AF-A0A9E3D2A7-F1
#
_cell.length_a   1.000
_cell.length_b   1.000
_cell.length_c   1.000
_cell.angle_alpha   90.00
_cell.angle_beta   90.00
_cell.angle_gamma   90.00
#
_symmetry.space_group_name_H-M   'P 1'
#
loop_
_entity.id
_entity.type
_entity.pdbx_description
1 polymer ?
#
loop_
_entity_poly.entity_id
_entity_poly.type
_entity_poly.pdbx_seq_one_letter_code
_entity_poly.pdbx_strand_id
1 'polypeptide(L)'
;MQLSILDDYQGVALTMADWSPLVGRVEIVVERKPFADEDAAARVLAGSEIVAAMRERTPFPRSLVERLPNLKLLNTTGMRNASFDLAALRDRG
;
A
#
# COMPACT_ATOMS: atom_id res chain seq x y z
N MET A 1 13.03 5.50 1.27
CA MET A 1 11.72 5.04 1.75
C MET A 1 10.68 5.41 0.73
N GLN A 2 9.92 4.43 0.27
CA GLN A 2 8.91 4.53 -0.75
C GLN A 2 7.52 4.31 -0.11
N LEU A 3 6.60 5.21 -0.42
CA LEU A 3 5.18 5.13 -0.12
C LEU A 3 4.41 4.85 -1.41
N SER A 4 3.70 3.72 -1.46
CA SER A 4 2.78 3.40 -2.55
C SER A 4 1.34 3.68 -2.14
N ILE A 5 0.67 4.58 -2.86
CA ILE A 5 -0.75 4.88 -2.69
C ILE A 5 -1.53 4.04 -3.70
N LEU A 6 -2.43 3.19 -3.22
CA LEU A 6 -3.14 2.25 -4.07
C LEU A 6 -4.49 2.78 -4.55
N ASP A 7 -4.89 2.28 -5.71
CA ASP A 7 -6.24 2.38 -6.27
C ASP A 7 -6.75 3.81 -6.50
N ASP A 8 -5.86 4.81 -6.62
CA ASP A 8 -6.20 6.22 -6.90
C ASP A 8 -6.60 6.41 -8.38
N TYR A 9 -7.73 5.81 -8.72
CA TYR A 9 -8.31 5.81 -10.06
C TYR A 9 -8.45 7.23 -10.63
N GLN A 10 -8.89 8.17 -9.79
CA GLN A 10 -9.11 9.55 -10.20
C GLN A 10 -7.81 10.36 -10.32
N GLY A 11 -6.73 9.91 -9.68
CA GLY A 11 -5.44 10.62 -9.70
C GLY A 11 -5.46 11.88 -8.86
N VAL A 12 -6.17 11.85 -7.73
CA VAL A 12 -6.41 13.02 -6.87
C VAL A 12 -5.71 12.91 -5.51
N ALA A 13 -5.08 11.79 -5.18
CA ALA A 13 -4.48 11.60 -3.86
C ALA A 13 -3.46 12.70 -3.51
N LEU A 14 -2.65 13.12 -4.49
CA LEU A 14 -1.64 14.16 -4.30
C LEU A 14 -2.18 15.58 -4.22
N THR A 15 -3.47 15.80 -4.50
CA THR A 15 -4.14 17.12 -4.41
C THR A 15 -5.06 17.25 -3.20
N MET A 16 -5.28 16.16 -2.45
CA MET A 16 -6.24 16.10 -1.34
C MET A 16 -5.59 16.26 0.05
N ALA A 17 -4.28 16.51 0.12
CA ALA A 17 -3.54 16.76 1.35
C ALA A 17 -2.30 17.62 1.08
N ASP A 18 -1.71 18.18 2.13
CA ASP A 18 -0.39 18.80 2.07
C ASP A 18 0.71 17.74 2.19
N TRP A 19 1.39 17.47 1.08
CA TRP A 19 2.48 16.50 0.98
C TRP A 19 3.86 17.12 1.22
N SER A 20 3.95 18.44 1.39
CA SER A 20 5.23 19.15 1.56
C SER A 20 6.12 18.61 2.69
N PRO A 21 5.60 18.10 3.83
CA PRO A 21 6.46 17.55 4.88
C PRO A 21 7.21 16.27 4.48
N LEU A 22 6.74 15.56 3.45
CA LEU A 22 7.30 14.29 2.98
C LEU A 22 8.29 14.46 1.83
N VAL A 23 8.30 15.62 1.17
CA VAL A 23 9.19 15.92 0.04
C VAL A 23 10.66 15.72 0.44
N GLY A 24 11.41 14.98 -0.37
CA GLY A 24 12.83 14.65 -0.14
C GLY A 24 13.09 13.61 0.95
N ARG A 25 12.05 13.15 1.67
CA ARG A 25 12.15 12.10 2.70
C ARG A 25 11.55 10.78 2.25
N VAL A 26 10.46 10.86 1.48
CA VAL A 26 9.70 9.72 0.98
C VAL A 26 9.48 9.88 -0.51
N GLU A 27 9.80 8.84 -1.28
CA GLU A 27 9.38 8.73 -2.67
C GLU A 27 7.94 8.26 -2.70
N ILE A 28 7.04 9.03 -3.33
CA ILE A 28 5.62 8.68 -3.40
C ILE A 28 5.31 8.15 -4.80
N VAL A 29 4.81 6.91 -4.84
CA VAL A 29 4.33 6.25 -6.05
C VAL A 29 2.81 6.11 -5.95
N VAL A 30 2.09 6.45 -7.02
CA VAL A 30 0.62 6.38 -7.06
C VAL A 30 0.19 5.33 -8.07
N GLU A 31 -0.37 4.24 -7.56
CA GLU A 31 -0.94 3.17 -8.35
C GLU A 31 -2.40 3.49 -8.67
N ARG A 32 -2.65 3.86 -9.92
CA ARG A 32 -3.98 4.36 -10.35
C ARG A 32 -4.95 3.27 -10.75
N LYS A 33 -4.48 2.04 -10.93
CA LYS A 33 -5.29 0.93 -11.44
C LYS A 33 -5.20 -0.26 -10.49
N PRO A 34 -6.28 -1.06 -10.38
CA PRO A 34 -6.20 -2.34 -9.69
C PRO A 34 -5.10 -3.21 -10.31
N PHE A 35 -4.44 -4.00 -9.47
CA PHE A 35 -3.53 -5.04 -9.93
C PHE A 35 -4.31 -6.14 -10.65
N ALA A 36 -3.71 -6.74 -11.69
CA ALA A 36 -4.33 -7.83 -12.42
C ALA A 36 -4.51 -9.08 -11.54
N ASP A 37 -3.52 -9.33 -10.67
CA ASP A 37 -3.44 -10.47 -9.76
C ASP A 37 -2.47 -10.18 -8.60
N GLU A 38 -2.33 -11.13 -7.69
CA GLU A 38 -1.41 -11.03 -6.55
C GLU A 38 0.06 -10.94 -7.01
N ASP A 39 0.42 -11.58 -8.12
CA ASP A 39 1.79 -11.54 -8.64
C ASP A 39 2.18 -10.15 -9.14
N ALA A 40 1.26 -9.47 -9.81
CA ALA A 40 1.41 -8.09 -10.22
C ALA A 40 1.53 -7.18 -8.99
N ALA A 41 0.69 -7.37 -7.97
CA ALA A 41 0.77 -6.61 -6.72
C ALA A 41 2.13 -6.82 -6.03
N ALA A 42 2.57 -8.06 -5.87
CA ALA A 42 3.85 -8.38 -5.24
C ALA A 42 5.04 -7.76 -5.98
N ARG A 43 5.05 -7.83 -7.31
CA ARG A 43 6.12 -7.25 -8.14
C ARG A 43 6.16 -5.72 -8.03
N VAL A 44 5.01 -5.07 -8.13
CA VAL A 44 4.93 -3.60 -8.08
C VAL A 44 5.29 -3.08 -6.68
N LEU A 45 4.80 -3.75 -5.64
CA LEU A 45 4.99 -3.33 -4.25
C LEU A 45 6.28 -3.85 -3.59
N ALA A 46 7.10 -4.62 -4.30
CA ALA A 46 8.32 -5.22 -3.76
C ALA A 46 9.29 -4.20 -3.14
N GLY A 47 9.33 -2.98 -3.70
CA GLY A 47 10.18 -1.89 -3.21
C GLY A 47 9.54 -1.01 -2.14
N SER A 48 8.26 -1.18 -1.84
CA SER A 48 7.50 -0.27 -0.99
C SER A 48 7.66 -0.61 0.49
N GLU A 49 8.18 0.33 1.28
CA GLU A 49 8.18 0.20 2.73
C GLU A 49 6.88 0.66 3.39
N ILE A 50 6.14 1.56 2.74
CA ILE A 50 4.84 2.01 3.20
C ILE A 50 3.82 1.79 2.08
N VAL A 51 2.66 1.25 2.42
CA VAL A 51 1.52 1.15 1.50
C VAL A 51 0.31 1.83 2.13
N ALA A 52 -0.27 2.77 1.40
CA ALA A 52 -1.56 3.38 1.73
C ALA A 52 -2.64 2.74 0.86
N ALA A 53 -3.37 1.77 1.43
CA ALA A 53 -4.44 1.08 0.74
C ALA A 53 -5.76 1.86 0.84
N MET A 54 -6.57 1.78 -0.23
CA MET A 54 -7.89 2.38 -0.22
C MET A 54 -8.97 1.33 0.02
N ARG A 55 -9.46 1.29 1.28
CA ARG A 55 -10.49 0.34 1.70
C ARG A 55 -10.11 -1.08 1.28
N GLU A 56 -11.09 -1.94 1.06
CA GLU A 56 -10.92 -3.35 0.75
C GLU A 56 -10.56 -3.64 -0.74
N ARG A 57 -10.16 -2.63 -1.53
CA ARG A 57 -9.96 -2.75 -3.00
C ARG A 57 -8.82 -3.66 -3.41
N THR A 58 -7.72 -3.64 -2.65
CA THR A 58 -6.58 -4.54 -2.84
C THR A 58 -6.44 -5.41 -1.58
N PRO A 59 -6.62 -6.75 -1.70
CA PRO A 59 -6.46 -7.63 -0.56
C PRO A 59 -4.98 -7.85 -0.20
N PHE A 60 -4.70 -8.03 1.09
CA PHE A 60 -3.39 -8.39 1.63
C PHE A 60 -3.50 -9.71 2.40
N PRO A 61 -3.69 -10.84 1.69
CA PRO A 61 -3.60 -12.16 2.31
C PRO A 61 -2.17 -12.46 2.76
N ARG A 62 -1.99 -13.47 3.62
CA ARG A 62 -0.67 -13.95 4.05
C ARG A 62 0.29 -14.19 2.88
N SER A 63 -0.18 -14.80 1.80
CA SER A 63 0.60 -15.08 0.58
C SER A 63 1.25 -13.83 0.00
N LEU A 64 0.52 -12.70 -0.04
CA LEU A 64 1.08 -11.43 -0.50
C LEU A 64 2.03 -10.82 0.54
N VAL A 65 1.62 -10.79 1.81
CA VAL A 65 2.42 -10.19 2.91
C VAL A 65 3.81 -10.84 3.02
N GLU A 66 3.90 -12.16 2.84
CA GLU A 66 5.16 -12.91 2.85
C GLU A 66 6.08 -12.55 1.67
N ARG A 67 5.54 -12.02 0.59
CA ARG A 67 6.27 -11.59 -0.61
C ARG A 67 6.70 -10.12 -0.58
N LEU A 68 6.32 -9.37 0.46
CA LEU A 68 6.66 -7.97 0.64
C LEU A 68 7.62 -7.78 1.82
N PRO A 69 8.89 -8.22 1.71
CA PRO A 69 9.84 -8.21 2.82
C PRO A 69 10.23 -6.81 3.30
N ASN A 70 10.02 -5.79 2.47
CA ASN A 70 10.34 -4.40 2.78
C ASN A 70 9.19 -3.65 3.46
N LEU A 71 7.98 -4.21 3.48
CA LEU A 71 6.78 -3.57 4.02
C LEU A 71 6.92 -3.38 5.53
N LYS A 72 6.88 -2.11 5.97
CA LYS A 72 6.97 -1.70 7.38
C LYS A 72 5.67 -1.10 7.90
N LEU A 73 4.84 -0.56 7.01
CA LEU A 73 3.57 0.03 7.37
C LEU A 73 2.55 -0.20 6.25
N LEU A 74 1.46 -0.87 6.59
CA LEU A 74 0.27 -0.97 5.76
C LEU A 74 -0.86 -0.17 6.42
N ASN A 75 -1.28 0.93 5.80
CA ASN A 75 -2.42 1.72 6.26
C ASN A 75 -3.63 1.44 5.37
N THR A 76 -4.82 1.72 5.91
CA THR A 76 -6.07 1.75 5.15
C THR A 76 -6.80 3.06 5.42
N THR A 77 -7.59 3.51 4.47
CA THR A 77 -8.62 4.53 4.76
C THR A 77 -9.75 3.94 5.61
N GLY A 78 -10.13 4.62 6.69
CA GLY A 78 -11.18 4.18 7.63
C GLY A 78 -10.69 3.25 8.75
N MET A 79 -11.59 2.90 9.67
CA MET A 79 -11.24 2.26 10.96
C MET A 79 -10.82 0.79 10.86
N ARG A 80 -11.29 0.07 9.84
CA ARG A 80 -11.09 -1.37 9.66
C ARG A 80 -10.98 -1.72 8.18
N ASN A 81 -10.25 -2.80 7.90
CA ASN A 81 -10.12 -3.44 6.60
C ASN A 81 -10.18 -4.96 6.77
N ALA A 82 -11.19 -5.60 6.19
CA ALA A 82 -11.39 -7.04 6.31
C ALA A 82 -10.52 -7.86 5.35
N SER A 83 -9.91 -7.20 4.36
CA SER A 83 -9.09 -7.84 3.34
C SER A 83 -7.63 -7.99 3.75
N PHE A 84 -7.26 -7.56 4.96
CA PHE A 84 -5.91 -7.69 5.51
C PHE A 84 -5.82 -8.89 6.43
N ASP A 85 -4.84 -9.75 6.19
CA ASP A 85 -4.45 -10.77 7.16
C ASP A 85 -3.62 -10.12 8.28
N LEU A 86 -4.31 -9.63 9.31
CA LEU A 86 -3.69 -8.97 10.45
C LEU A 86 -2.74 -9.89 11.23
N ALA A 87 -2.96 -11.20 11.20
CA ALA A 87 -2.05 -12.15 11.85
C ALA A 87 -0.74 -12.22 11.07
N ALA A 88 -0.80 -12.36 9.74
CA ALA A 88 0.39 -12.36 8.89
C ALA A 88 1.17 -11.05 8.95
N LEU A 89 0.47 -9.91 9.02
CA LEU A 89 1.10 -8.61 9.19
C LEU A 89 1.83 -8.53 10.55
N ARG A 90 1.17 -8.96 11.64
CA ARG A 90 1.78 -8.97 12.97
C ARG A 90 3.00 -9.89 13.07
N ASP A 91 3.01 -11.02 12.36
CA ASP A 91 4.17 -11.93 12.32
C ASP A 91 5.42 -11.25 11.70
N ARG A 92 5.25 -10.11 11.01
CA ARG A 92 6.29 -9.38 10.26
C ARG A 92 6.74 -8.08 10.94
N GLY A 93 6.19 -7.75 12.11
CA GLY A 93 6.45 -6.52 12.87
C GLY A 93 5.34 -5.49 12.75
#